data_AF-A0AB35MWC3-F1
#
_entry.id   AF-A0AB35MWC3-F1
#
_cell.length_a   1.000
_cell.length_b   1.000
_cell.length_c   1.000
_cell.angle_alpha   90.00
_cell.angle_beta   90.00
_cell.angle_gamma   90.00
#
_symmetry.space_group_name_H-M   'P 1'
#
loop_
_entity.id
_entity.type
_entity.pdbx_description
1 polymer ?
#
loop_
_entity_poly.entity_id
_entity_poly.type
_entity_poly.pdbx_seq_one_letter_code
_entity_poly.pdbx_strand_id
1 'polypeptide(L)'
;MRIRFDEILERIITINHAWKLSRDEFGNDFVATKSFRDTKSSLQATLLREFPEDVYLKVATDSDDHGEGMYSVRLKTPIRINDTLRTDAEHLPVRIAEELFTPQELQNLLNQ
;
A
#
# COMPACT_ATOMS: atom_id res chain seq x y z
N MET A 1 -21.61 4.18 -0.25
CA MET A 1 -20.79 4.62 -1.39
C MET A 1 -20.28 3.35 -2.07
N ARG A 2 -20.50 3.16 -3.38
CA ARG A 2 -19.87 2.03 -4.09
C ARG A 2 -18.41 2.40 -4.32
N ILE A 3 -17.49 1.71 -3.66
CA ILE A 3 -16.05 1.85 -3.89
C ILE A 3 -15.71 1.01 -5.12
N ARG A 4 -15.00 1.58 -6.10
CA ARG A 4 -14.51 0.82 -7.26
C ARG A 4 -13.03 0.48 -7.07
N PHE A 5 -12.66 -0.73 -7.50
CA PHE A 5 -11.30 -1.26 -7.35
C PHE A 5 -10.25 -0.37 -8.05
N ASP A 6 -10.52 0.02 -9.29
CA ASP A 6 -9.67 0.87 -10.10
C ASP A 6 -9.45 2.24 -9.46
N GLU A 7 -10.51 2.86 -8.94
CA GLU A 7 -10.43 4.17 -8.29
C GLU A 7 -9.58 4.15 -7.01
N ILE A 8 -9.72 3.11 -6.18
CA ILE A 8 -8.92 3.01 -4.96
C ILE A 8 -7.44 2.76 -5.29
N LEU A 9 -7.16 1.92 -6.30
CA LEU A 9 -5.81 1.64 -6.74
C LEU A 9 -5.13 2.90 -7.33
N GLU A 10 -5.82 3.65 -8.17
CA GLU A 10 -5.33 4.94 -8.70
C GLU A 10 -5.03 5.95 -7.58
N ARG A 11 -5.89 6.01 -6.55
CA ARG A 11 -5.66 6.89 -5.39
C ARG A 11 -4.44 6.46 -4.58
N ILE A 12 -4.25 5.16 -4.33
CA ILE A 12 -3.07 4.64 -3.64
C ILE A 12 -1.79 5.07 -4.37
N ILE A 13 -1.75 4.87 -5.69
CA ILE A 13 -0.59 5.22 -6.53
C ILE A 13 -0.32 6.73 -6.48
N THR A 14 -1.38 7.53 -6.64
CA THR A 14 -1.28 9.00 -6.62
C THR A 14 -0.72 9.52 -5.29
N ILE A 15 -1.25 9.03 -4.16
CA ILE A 15 -0.76 9.44 -2.84
C ILE A 15 0.66 8.92 -2.58
N ASN A 16 1.01 7.74 -3.08
CA ASN A 16 2.38 7.21 -2.98
C ASN A 16 3.40 8.09 -3.73
N HIS A 17 3.04 8.59 -4.91
CA HIS A 17 3.88 9.56 -5.63
C HIS A 17 4.04 10.87 -4.85
N ALA A 18 2.95 11.41 -4.28
CA ALA A 18 3.02 12.60 -3.44
C ALA A 18 3.88 12.38 -2.18
N TRP A 19 3.78 11.20 -1.56
CA TRP A 19 4.62 10.81 -0.43
C TRP A 19 6.11 10.78 -0.81
N LYS A 20 6.48 10.13 -1.92
CA LYS A 20 7.87 10.06 -2.40
C LYS A 20 8.43 11.47 -2.65
N LEU A 21 7.70 12.32 -3.37
CA LEU A 21 8.11 13.71 -3.61
C LEU A 21 8.28 14.51 -2.31
N SER A 22 7.30 14.43 -1.40
CA SER A 22 7.35 15.12 -0.10
C SER A 22 8.51 14.63 0.77
N ARG A 23 8.78 13.33 0.75
CA ARG A 23 9.90 12.72 1.47
C ARG A 23 11.24 13.19 0.92
N ASP A 24 11.38 13.20 -0.40
CA ASP A 24 12.64 13.55 -1.05
C ASP A 24 12.97 15.05 -0.87
N GLU A 25 11.94 15.93 -0.83
CA GLU A 25 12.10 17.38 -0.61
C GLU A 25 12.22 17.78 0.87
N PHE A 26 11.35 17.25 1.73
CA PHE A 26 11.19 17.72 3.12
C PHE A 26 11.59 16.69 4.19
N GLY A 27 11.96 15.48 3.79
CA GLY A 27 12.31 14.39 4.67
C GLY A 27 11.12 13.64 5.27
N ASN A 28 11.42 12.55 5.97
CA ASN A 28 10.44 11.67 6.61
C ASN A 28 9.72 12.31 7.80
N ASP A 29 10.33 13.30 8.45
CA ASP A 29 9.78 13.91 9.66
C ASP A 29 8.76 15.01 9.41
N PHE A 30 8.67 15.49 8.16
CA PHE A 30 7.71 16.52 7.78
C PHE A 30 6.27 16.00 7.90
N VAL A 31 5.41 16.84 8.47
CA VAL A 31 4.02 16.48 8.81
C VAL A 31 3.20 16.02 7.60
N ALA A 32 3.39 16.65 6.43
CA ALA A 32 2.70 16.22 5.22
C ALA A 32 3.22 14.87 4.71
N THR A 33 4.52 14.60 4.81
CA THR A 33 5.12 13.31 4.43
C THR A 33 4.51 12.17 5.26
N LYS A 34 4.41 12.36 6.58
CA LYS A 34 3.73 11.41 7.48
C LYS A 34 2.26 11.23 7.09
N SER A 35 1.54 12.33 6.86
CA SER A 35 0.13 12.29 6.47
C SER A 35 -0.10 11.55 5.14
N PHE A 36 0.74 11.74 4.12
CA PHE A 36 0.62 11.03 2.84
C PHE A 36 0.89 9.53 3.01
N ARG A 37 1.93 9.16 3.76
CA ARG A 37 2.21 7.76 4.07
C ARG A 37 1.01 7.10 4.75
N ASP A 38 0.47 7.73 5.79
CA ASP A 38 -0.62 7.16 6.58
C ASP A 38 -1.92 7.08 5.75
N THR A 39 -2.16 8.08 4.89
CA THR A 39 -3.29 8.07 3.93
C THR A 39 -3.15 6.94 2.92
N LYS A 40 -1.96 6.74 2.33
CA LYS A 40 -1.68 5.62 1.42
C LYS A 40 -1.95 4.29 2.11
N SER A 41 -1.41 4.10 3.31
CA SER A 41 -1.56 2.86 4.08
C SER A 41 -3.02 2.59 4.44
N SER A 42 -3.79 3.63 4.80
CA SER A 42 -5.22 3.51 5.06
C SER A 42 -6.00 3.07 3.81
N LEU A 43 -5.70 3.64 2.64
CA LEU A 43 -6.30 3.22 1.37
C LEU A 43 -5.93 1.77 1.00
N GLN A 44 -4.68 1.36 1.22
CA GLN A 44 -4.25 -0.03 1.05
C GLN A 44 -5.03 -0.97 1.97
N ALA A 45 -5.29 -0.57 3.22
CA ALA A 45 -6.11 -1.36 4.14
C ALA A 45 -7.57 -1.47 3.70
N THR A 46 -8.15 -0.40 3.17
CA THR A 46 -9.48 -0.47 2.54
C THR A 46 -9.47 -1.42 1.34
N LEU A 47 -8.46 -1.36 0.47
CA LEU A 47 -8.35 -2.27 -0.68
C LEU A 47 -8.31 -3.74 -0.24
N LEU A 48 -7.50 -4.07 0.77
CA LEU A 48 -7.35 -5.43 1.30
C LEU A 48 -8.63 -5.98 1.96
N ARG A 49 -9.47 -5.12 2.54
CA ARG A 49 -10.72 -5.52 3.21
C ARG A 49 -11.90 -5.61 2.27
N GLU A 50 -12.02 -4.69 1.32
CA GLU A 50 -13.17 -4.61 0.42
C GLU A 50 -13.01 -5.54 -0.79
N PHE A 51 -11.77 -5.90 -1.16
CA PHE A 51 -11.45 -6.76 -2.30
C PHE A 51 -10.50 -7.91 -1.93
N PRO A 52 -10.81 -8.71 -0.87
CA PRO A 52 -9.90 -9.73 -0.35
C PRO A 52 -9.61 -10.87 -1.33
N GLU A 53 -10.46 -11.04 -2.35
CA GLU A 53 -10.28 -12.04 -3.40
C GLU A 53 -9.35 -11.56 -4.53
N ASP A 54 -9.08 -10.25 -4.63
CA ASP A 54 -8.32 -9.65 -5.72
C ASP A 54 -6.90 -9.24 -5.30
N VAL A 55 -6.65 -9.13 -3.99
CA VAL A 55 -5.37 -8.68 -3.43
C VAL A 55 -4.91 -9.50 -2.24
N TYR A 56 -3.61 -9.44 -1.95
CA TYR A 56 -2.98 -10.11 -0.82
C TYR A 56 -1.70 -9.40 -0.39
N LEU A 57 -1.17 -9.76 0.79
CA LEU A 57 0.12 -9.26 1.26
C LEU A 57 1.22 -10.27 0.92
N LYS A 58 2.38 -9.76 0.51
CA LYS A 58 3.61 -10.55 0.36
C LYS A 58 4.77 -9.82 1.03
N VAL A 59 5.65 -10.53 1.72
CA VAL A 59 6.91 -9.93 2.20
C VAL A 59 7.69 -9.38 1.02
N ALA A 60 8.01 -8.09 1.06
CA ALA A 60 8.84 -7.46 0.05
C ALA A 60 10.32 -7.79 0.36
N THR A 61 11.00 -8.42 -0.59
CA THR A 61 12.42 -8.76 -0.48
C THR A 61 13.32 -7.80 -1.25
N ASP A 62 12.70 -6.86 -1.97
CA ASP A 62 13.27 -5.88 -2.88
C ASP A 62 13.21 -4.44 -2.31
N SER A 63 12.92 -4.28 -1.02
CA SER A 63 12.87 -2.97 -0.39
C SER A 63 14.27 -2.49 0.00
N ASP A 64 14.77 -1.49 -0.73
CA ASP A 64 16.01 -0.74 -0.42
C ASP A 64 15.87 0.22 0.78
N ASP A 65 14.70 0.31 1.42
CA ASP A 65 14.42 1.26 2.50
C ASP A 65 14.98 0.78 3.86
N HIS A 66 16.15 1.33 4.22
CA HIS A 66 16.55 1.78 5.57
C HIS A 66 16.14 0.97 6.82
N GLY A 67 16.08 -0.36 6.75
CA GLY A 67 15.99 -1.24 7.93
C GLY A 67 14.60 -1.44 8.53
N GLU A 68 13.51 -0.97 7.89
CA GLU A 68 12.13 -1.33 8.25
C GLU A 68 11.64 -2.45 7.31
N GLY A 69 10.98 -3.48 7.87
CA GLY A 69 10.36 -4.52 7.06
C GLY A 69 9.21 -3.96 6.24
N MET A 70 9.08 -4.42 4.98
CA MET A 70 8.02 -3.99 4.07
C MET A 70 7.19 -5.19 3.60
N TYR A 71 5.88 -4.99 3.51
CA TYR A 71 5.00 -5.81 2.69
C TYR A 71 4.77 -5.15 1.33
N SER A 72 4.51 -5.96 0.31
CA SER A 72 3.94 -5.53 -0.97
C SER A 72 2.48 -5.93 -1.01
N VAL A 73 1.59 -4.97 -1.31
CA VAL A 73 0.18 -5.24 -1.53
C VAL A 73 0.01 -5.74 -2.97
N ARG A 74 -0.03 -7.06 -3.17
CA ARG A 74 -0.01 -7.67 -4.50
C ARG A 74 -1.41 -7.77 -5.08
N LEU A 75 -1.50 -7.60 -6.40
CA LEU A 75 -2.72 -7.85 -7.18
C LEU A 75 -2.67 -9.28 -7.69
N LYS A 76 -3.74 -10.07 -7.50
CA LYS A 76 -3.81 -11.44 -8.04
C LYS A 76 -3.89 -11.43 -9.58
N THR A 77 -4.57 -10.42 -10.13
CA THR A 77 -4.62 -10.17 -11.57
C THR A 77 -3.95 -8.83 -11.87
N PRO A 78 -2.97 -8.76 -12.80
CA PRO A 78 -2.39 -7.49 -13.21
C PRO A 78 -3.44 -6.55 -13.80
N ILE A 79 -3.39 -5.27 -13.42
CA ILE A 79 -4.33 -4.25 -13.87
C ILE A 79 -3.57 -3.14 -14.56
N ARG A 80 -4.07 -2.70 -15.72
CA ARG A 80 -3.51 -1.57 -16.44
C ARG A 80 -4.12 -0.28 -15.88
N ILE A 81 -3.26 0.59 -15.36
CA ILE A 81 -3.60 1.95 -14.94
C ILE A 81 -2.76 2.90 -15.77
N ASN A 82 -3.44 3.80 -16.51
CA ASN A 82 -2.83 4.57 -17.58
C ASN A 82 -2.06 3.63 -18.55
N ASP A 83 -0.81 3.94 -18.87
CA ASP A 83 0.03 3.13 -19.76
C ASP A 83 0.87 2.06 -19.05
N THR A 84 0.70 1.90 -17.73
CA THR A 84 1.53 1.00 -16.91
C THR A 84 0.73 -0.22 -16.47
N LEU A 85 1.27 -1.42 -16.71
CA LEU A 85 0.74 -2.66 -16.13
C LEU A 85 1.21 -2.76 -14.67
N ARG A 86 0.26 -2.80 -13.74
CA ARG A 86 0.52 -2.87 -12.31
C ARG A 86 0.29 -4.29 -11.81
N THR A 87 1.20 -4.76 -10.98
CA THR A 87 1.13 -6.06 -10.30
C THR A 87 0.95 -5.93 -8.79
N ASP A 88 1.00 -4.70 -8.29
CA ASP A 88 0.92 -4.36 -6.88
C ASP A 88 0.34 -2.95 -6.70
N ALA A 89 -0.21 -2.75 -5.51
CA ALA A 89 -0.69 -1.48 -4.98
C ALA A 89 0.33 -0.86 -4.03
N GLU A 90 1.62 -0.91 -4.39
CA GLU A 90 2.75 -0.33 -3.64
C GLU A 90 3.10 -1.06 -2.34
N HIS A 91 4.26 -0.68 -1.77
CA HIS A 91 4.75 -1.21 -0.51
C HIS A 91 4.06 -0.58 0.71
N LEU A 92 3.87 -1.38 1.75
CA LEU A 92 3.28 -1.04 3.05
C LEU A 92 4.29 -1.39 4.16
N PRO A 93 4.73 -0.45 5.00
CA PRO A 93 5.59 -0.77 6.14
C PRO A 93 4.95 -1.76 7.11
N VAL A 94 5.71 -2.75 7.57
CA VAL A 94 5.22 -3.81 8.47
C VAL A 94 4.65 -3.21 9.74
N ARG A 95 5.34 -2.25 10.35
CA ARG A 95 4.85 -1.55 11.56
C ARG A 95 3.47 -0.91 11.34
N ILE A 96 3.26 -0.27 10.19
CA ILE A 96 1.96 0.36 9.89
C ILE A 96 0.91 -0.72 9.59
N ALA A 97 1.28 -1.83 8.96
CA ALA A 97 0.36 -2.95 8.79
C ALA A 97 -0.09 -3.51 10.16
N GLU A 98 0.83 -3.66 11.11
CA GLU A 98 0.52 -4.09 12.49
C GLU A 98 -0.33 -3.08 13.26
N GLU A 99 -0.27 -1.79 12.91
CA GLU A 99 -1.17 -0.76 13.46
C GLU A 99 -2.57 -0.79 12.84
N LEU A 100 -2.69 -1.16 11.56
CA LEU A 100 -3.94 -1.10 10.80
C LEU A 100 -4.76 -2.39 10.83
N PHE A 101 -4.11 -3.52 11.05
CA PHE A 101 -4.72 -4.85 10.97
C PHE A 101 -4.53 -5.63 12.27
N THR A 102 -5.52 -6.44 12.60
CA THR A 102 -5.36 -7.44 13.65
C THR A 102 -4.36 -8.52 13.21
N PRO A 103 -3.72 -9.24 14.16
CA PRO A 103 -2.83 -10.36 13.83
C PRO A 103 -3.50 -11.43 12.95
N GLN A 104 -4.79 -11.69 13.16
CA GLN A 104 -5.55 -12.66 12.36
C GLN A 104 -5.77 -12.17 10.92
N GLU A 105 -6.09 -10.88 10.73
CA GLU A 105 -6.20 -10.29 9.39
C GLU A 105 -4.87 -10.41 8.65
N LEU A 106 -3.74 -10.04 9.29
CA LEU A 106 -2.42 -10.14 8.67
C LEU A 106 -2.09 -11.58 8.27
N GLN A 107 -2.35 -12.55 9.14
CA GLN A 107 -2.13 -13.96 8.83
C GLN A 107 -2.95 -14.41 7.61
N ASN A 108 -4.22 -14.02 7.53
CA ASN A 108 -5.09 -14.36 6.41
C ASN A 108 -4.63 -13.70 5.11
N LEU A 109 -4.18 -12.44 5.17
CA LEU A 109 -3.70 -11.69 4.02
C LEU A 109 -2.34 -12.20 3.50
N LEU A 110 -1.50 -12.77 4.36
CA LEU A 110 -0.18 -13.30 4.01
C LEU A 110 -0.19 -14.76 3.52
N ASN A 111 -1.23 -15.53 3.86
CA ASN A 111 -1.34 -16.96 3.55
C ASN A 111 -2.19 -17.25 2.30
N GLN A 112 -2.34 -16.27 1.40
CA GLN A 112 -3.07 -16.42 0.14
C GLN A 112 -2.21 -17.00 -0.99
#